data_AF-A0A1V5KY94-F1
#
_entry.id   AF-A0A1V5KY94-F1
#
_cell.length_a   1.000
_cell.length_b   1.000
_cell.length_c   1.000
_cell.angle_alpha   90.00
_cell.angle_beta   90.00
_cell.angle_gamma   90.00
#
_symmetry.space_group_name_H-M   'P 1'
#
loop_
_entity.id
_entity.type
_entity.pdbx_description
1 polymer ?
#
loop_
_entity_poly.entity_id
_entity_poly.type
_entity_poly.pdbx_seq_one_letter_code
_entity_poly.pdbx_strand_id
1 'polypeptide(L)'
;MLLNLPCTIAPRWRRLALMTLLLSGLGTSHVHAFVLDWSQVTWNTGSPSQTFSDVQGSGIDISISTTLAGGFYNTPTQDNNQNLNLFPDWYSNNGASSYIDVTIRFTRTVTNVSFSFEDMDRGNISGSRPTRYYWEDVIERANGWNGSSLVTPTATDVGSNILIDTTSRPGDVLYRGNTNLNWSPDGSFTLNWEQPVDTVSFRYSSGSRAQSNPAAQVIGISNISFHSAVPEAGTLWLGAFLLAALALRSIPRVPELLRIRTRSVSENS
;
A
#
# COMPACT_ATOMS: atom_id res chain seq x y z
N MET A 1 -82.78 -16.20 -15.26
CA MET A 1 -81.79 -15.79 -16.28
C MET A 1 -80.45 -15.69 -15.57
N LEU A 2 -79.64 -16.76 -15.66
CA LEU A 2 -78.33 -16.88 -15.01
C LEU A 2 -77.28 -16.21 -15.88
N LEU A 3 -76.52 -15.27 -15.31
CA LEU A 3 -75.37 -14.65 -15.95
C LEU A 3 -74.09 -15.19 -15.29
N ASN A 4 -73.34 -15.97 -16.07
CA ASN A 4 -71.95 -16.33 -15.82
C ASN A 4 -71.03 -15.13 -16.13
N LEU A 5 -70.04 -14.89 -15.27
CA LEU A 5 -68.74 -14.33 -15.66
C LEU A 5 -67.63 -14.84 -14.70
N PRO A 6 -66.53 -15.42 -15.20
CA PRO A 6 -65.31 -15.67 -14.46
C PRO A 6 -64.29 -14.55 -14.72
N CYS A 7 -63.44 -14.19 -13.74
CA CYS A 7 -62.09 -13.71 -14.06
C CYS A 7 -61.15 -13.78 -12.84
N THR A 8 -60.12 -14.60 -13.00
CA THR A 8 -59.01 -14.86 -12.08
C THR A 8 -58.02 -13.69 -12.05
N ILE A 9 -57.80 -13.11 -10.86
CA ILE A 9 -56.70 -12.17 -10.61
C ILE A 9 -55.45 -13.00 -10.26
N ALA A 10 -54.47 -13.06 -11.18
CA ALA A 10 -53.15 -13.61 -10.91
C ALA A 10 -52.17 -12.49 -10.45
N PRO A 11 -51.34 -12.72 -9.40
CA PRO A 11 -50.51 -11.68 -8.81
C PRO A 11 -49.19 -11.51 -9.56
N ARG A 12 -49.06 -10.44 -10.36
CA ARG A 12 -47.82 -10.03 -11.07
C ARG A 12 -46.74 -9.39 -10.17
N TRP A 13 -46.99 -9.23 -8.87
CA TRP A 13 -46.17 -8.40 -7.98
C TRP A 13 -44.97 -9.14 -7.34
N ARG A 14 -44.92 -10.48 -7.40
CA ARG A 14 -43.82 -11.25 -6.76
C ARG A 14 -42.50 -11.24 -7.54
N ARG A 15 -42.47 -10.81 -8.80
CA ARG A 15 -41.24 -10.77 -9.60
C ARG A 15 -40.44 -9.47 -9.46
N LEU A 16 -41.08 -8.35 -9.14
CA LEU A 16 -40.37 -7.07 -8.95
C LEU A 16 -39.66 -6.98 -7.59
N ALA A 17 -40.28 -7.47 -6.51
CA ALA A 17 -39.68 -7.39 -5.17
C ALA A 17 -38.41 -8.24 -5.00
N LEU A 18 -38.22 -9.28 -5.81
CA LEU A 18 -37.03 -10.13 -5.76
C LEU A 18 -35.84 -9.55 -6.54
N MET A 19 -36.08 -8.65 -7.50
CA MET A 19 -35.03 -8.02 -8.31
C MET A 19 -34.39 -6.81 -7.62
N THR A 20 -35.14 -6.11 -6.77
CA THR A 20 -34.62 -4.94 -6.02
C THR A 20 -33.75 -5.34 -4.81
N LEU A 21 -33.94 -6.55 -4.25
CA LEU A 21 -33.14 -7.03 -3.12
C LEU A 21 -31.78 -7.63 -3.52
N LEU A 22 -31.53 -7.86 -4.80
CA LEU A 22 -30.26 -8.38 -5.32
C LEU A 22 -29.24 -7.29 -5.68
N LEU A 23 -29.66 -6.02 -5.75
CA LEU A 23 -28.76 -4.90 -6.03
C LEU A 23 -28.18 -4.22 -4.77
N SER A 24 -28.77 -4.45 -3.59
CA SER A 24 -28.28 -3.86 -2.33
C SER A 24 -27.20 -4.70 -1.62
N GLY A 25 -26.87 -5.88 -2.16
CA GLY A 25 -25.88 -6.80 -1.60
C GLY A 25 -24.47 -6.66 -2.20
N LEU A 26 -24.30 -5.81 -3.21
CA LEU A 26 -22.98 -5.31 -3.59
C LEU A 26 -22.57 -4.25 -2.55
N GLY A 27 -22.33 -4.72 -1.33
CA GLY A 27 -21.60 -3.94 -0.35
C GLY A 27 -20.34 -3.47 -1.05
N THR A 28 -20.14 -2.15 -1.09
CA THR A 28 -18.85 -1.58 -1.37
C THR A 28 -17.86 -2.32 -0.47
N SER A 29 -17.07 -3.23 -1.04
CA SER A 29 -15.87 -3.69 -0.35
C SER A 29 -15.05 -2.43 -0.21
N HIS A 30 -15.15 -1.78 0.94
CA HIS A 30 -14.21 -0.75 1.32
C HIS A 30 -12.87 -1.44 1.17
N VAL A 31 -12.09 -1.06 0.16
CA VAL A 31 -10.74 -1.56 0.01
C VAL A 31 -10.01 -0.95 1.21
N HIS A 32 -9.97 -1.68 2.31
CA HIS A 32 -9.35 -1.25 3.55
C HIS A 32 -7.84 -1.18 3.28
N ALA A 33 -7.22 -0.07 3.62
CA ALA A 33 -5.75 0.03 3.58
C ALA A 33 -5.20 -0.71 4.80
N PHE A 34 -4.24 -1.59 4.57
CA PHE A 34 -3.43 -2.15 5.65
C PHE A 34 -2.29 -1.18 5.95
N VAL A 35 -1.91 -1.09 7.22
CA VAL A 35 -0.88 -0.16 7.67
C VAL A 35 0.16 -0.90 8.49
N LEU A 36 1.42 -0.83 8.07
CA LEU A 36 2.54 -1.08 8.97
C LEU A 36 2.67 0.15 9.88
N ASP A 37 2.03 0.04 11.03
CA ASP A 37 1.97 1.10 12.02
C ASP A 37 3.14 0.94 12.99
N TRP A 38 4.07 1.89 12.96
CA TRP A 38 5.20 1.94 13.88
C TRP A 38 4.73 1.94 15.34
N SER A 39 3.54 2.44 15.66
CA SER A 39 3.05 2.34 17.03
C SER A 39 2.68 0.93 17.50
N GLN A 40 2.55 -0.01 16.58
CA GLN A 40 2.10 -1.38 16.84
C GLN A 40 3.19 -2.43 16.62
N VAL A 41 4.33 -2.05 16.05
CA VAL A 41 5.47 -2.94 15.81
C VAL A 41 6.72 -2.39 16.46
N THR A 42 7.70 -3.26 16.72
CA THR A 42 8.99 -2.83 17.26
C THR A 42 10.08 -3.03 16.22
N TRP A 43 10.82 -1.98 15.88
CA TRP A 43 12.10 -2.13 15.19
C TRP A 43 13.21 -2.47 16.17
N ASN A 44 14.01 -3.48 15.88
CA ASN A 44 15.20 -3.76 16.66
C ASN A 44 16.27 -2.69 16.38
N THR A 45 16.47 -1.76 17.31
CA THR A 45 17.44 -0.66 17.21
C THR A 45 18.78 -1.11 16.63
N GLY A 46 19.23 -0.45 15.56
CA GLY A 46 20.49 -0.74 14.89
C GLY A 46 20.47 -1.96 13.97
N SER A 47 19.38 -2.74 13.92
CA SER A 47 19.24 -3.81 12.93
C SER A 47 19.23 -3.20 11.52
N PRO A 48 20.01 -3.74 10.57
CA PRO A 48 19.98 -3.25 9.19
C PRO A 48 18.75 -3.75 8.44
N SER A 49 18.04 -4.75 8.95
CA SER A 49 16.85 -5.30 8.31
C SER A 49 15.89 -5.92 9.31
N GLN A 50 14.60 -5.91 9.00
CA GLN A 50 13.58 -6.62 9.75
C GLN A 50 12.39 -7.00 8.86
N THR A 51 11.73 -8.10 9.20
CA THR A 51 10.48 -8.53 8.58
C THR A 51 9.35 -8.45 9.59
N PHE A 52 8.22 -7.88 9.17
CA PHE A 52 6.96 -7.82 9.91
C PHE A 52 5.96 -8.75 9.23
N SER A 53 5.53 -9.79 9.93
CA SER A 53 4.63 -10.79 9.36
C SER A 53 3.17 -10.42 9.51
N ASP A 54 2.37 -10.83 8.53
CA ASP A 54 0.91 -10.71 8.50
C ASP A 54 0.40 -9.34 8.97
N VAL A 55 0.91 -8.27 8.33
CA VAL A 55 0.66 -6.89 8.77
C VAL A 55 -0.85 -6.62 8.80
N GLN A 56 -1.39 -6.38 9.99
CA GLN A 56 -2.82 -6.19 10.26
C GLN A 56 -3.73 -7.32 9.73
N GLY A 57 -3.25 -8.56 9.67
CA GLY A 57 -4.05 -9.70 9.18
C GLY A 57 -4.22 -9.72 7.66
N SER A 58 -3.40 -8.97 6.93
CA SER A 58 -3.46 -8.84 5.46
C SER A 58 -3.03 -10.10 4.70
N GLY A 59 -2.36 -11.05 5.37
CA GLY A 59 -1.64 -12.15 4.74
C GLY A 59 -0.40 -11.69 3.96
N ILE A 60 0.10 -10.47 4.23
CA ILE A 60 1.28 -9.89 3.58
C ILE A 60 2.32 -9.56 4.65
N ASP A 61 3.50 -10.16 4.52
CA ASP A 61 4.68 -9.74 5.28
C ASP A 61 5.40 -8.61 4.54
N ILE A 62 6.00 -7.70 5.32
CA ILE A 62 6.83 -6.60 4.86
C ILE A 62 8.25 -6.78 5.39
N SER A 63 9.23 -6.88 4.49
CA SER A 63 10.65 -6.88 4.81
C SER A 63 11.26 -5.54 4.47
N ILE A 64 11.87 -4.88 5.45
CA ILE A 64 12.58 -3.61 5.27
C ILE A 64 14.06 -3.87 5.51
N SER A 65 14.90 -3.33 4.63
CA SER A 65 16.35 -3.43 4.72
C SER A 65 16.99 -2.10 4.41
N THR A 66 18.10 -1.82 5.09
CA THR A 66 18.91 -0.61 4.96
C THR A 66 20.35 -1.03 4.69
N THR A 67 20.97 -0.43 3.68
CA THR A 67 22.36 -0.68 3.31
C THR A 67 23.10 0.64 3.31
N LEU A 68 24.07 0.77 4.21
CA LEU A 68 24.95 1.94 4.27
C LEU A 68 26.11 1.79 3.29
N ALA A 69 26.36 2.83 2.50
CA ALA A 69 27.58 3.01 1.75
C ALA A 69 28.29 4.29 2.23
N GLY A 70 29.62 4.28 2.29
CA GLY A 70 30.43 5.47 2.58
C GLY A 70 30.40 6.02 4.01
N GLY A 71 29.61 5.43 4.93
CA GLY A 71 29.55 5.79 6.35
C GLY A 71 30.16 4.75 7.29
N PHE A 72 30.12 5.01 8.60
CA PHE A 72 30.61 4.07 9.62
C PHE A 72 29.54 3.11 10.10
N TYR A 73 28.38 3.65 10.45
CA TYR A 73 27.23 2.88 10.90
C TYR A 73 25.94 3.60 10.54
N ASN A 74 24.88 2.82 10.42
CA ASN A 74 23.51 3.29 10.40
C ASN A 74 22.85 2.66 11.63
N THR A 75 22.23 3.46 12.48
CA THR A 75 21.44 2.96 13.60
C THR A 75 19.99 3.32 13.36
N PRO A 76 19.24 2.58 12.50
CA PRO A 76 17.82 2.80 12.41
C PRO A 76 17.19 2.62 13.78
N THR A 77 16.43 3.61 14.20
CA THR A 77 15.72 3.64 15.47
C THR A 77 14.29 3.98 15.22
N GLN A 78 13.42 3.42 16.04
CA GLN A 78 12.04 3.87 16.08
C GLN A 78 11.98 5.05 17.07
N ASP A 79 11.34 6.15 16.68
CA ASP A 79 11.02 7.19 17.67
C ASP A 79 9.87 6.71 18.59
N ASN A 80 9.29 7.60 19.39
CA ASN A 80 8.21 7.29 20.33
C ASN A 80 6.89 6.92 19.62
N ASN A 81 6.94 5.93 18.72
CA ASN A 81 5.86 5.23 18.05
C ASN A 81 5.31 5.89 16.78
N GLN A 82 6.04 6.77 16.10
CA GLN A 82 5.52 7.50 14.94
C GLN A 82 6.29 7.21 13.65
N ASN A 83 7.61 7.05 13.73
CA ASN A 83 8.48 6.87 12.56
C ASN A 83 9.59 5.85 12.79
N LEU A 84 10.03 5.24 11.69
CA LEU A 84 11.36 4.65 11.60
C LEU A 84 12.35 5.75 11.18
N ASN A 85 13.22 6.14 12.11
CA ASN A 85 14.27 7.12 11.88
C ASN A 85 15.52 6.45 11.31
N LEU A 86 16.07 7.03 10.25
CA LEU A 86 17.38 6.67 9.74
C LEU A 86 18.43 7.59 10.38
N PHE A 87 19.31 7.01 11.20
CA PHE A 87 20.36 7.74 11.91
C PHE A 87 21.76 7.27 11.43
N PRO A 88 22.21 7.73 10.26
CA PRO A 88 23.57 7.48 9.77
C PRO A 88 24.63 8.32 10.48
N ASP A 89 25.78 7.71 10.74
CA ASP A 89 27.03 8.43 10.95
C ASP A 89 27.76 8.59 9.61
N TRP A 90 27.66 9.81 9.07
CA TRP A 90 28.24 10.21 7.81
C TRP A 90 29.76 10.45 7.96
N TYR A 91 30.58 9.46 7.62
CA TYR A 91 32.05 9.57 7.74
C TYR A 91 32.66 10.72 6.92
N SER A 92 32.22 10.88 5.66
CA SER A 92 32.66 11.98 4.81
C SER A 92 31.55 12.34 3.83
N ASN A 93 31.53 13.59 3.41
CA ASN A 93 30.54 14.09 2.46
C ASN A 93 31.17 14.52 1.13
N ASN A 94 32.39 14.06 0.83
CA ASN A 94 33.10 14.44 -0.40
C ASN A 94 32.32 13.94 -1.64
N GLY A 95 31.32 14.69 -2.06
CA GLY A 95 30.53 14.47 -3.27
C GLY A 95 29.31 13.53 -3.14
N ALA A 96 28.65 13.43 -1.98
CA ALA A 96 27.50 12.52 -1.78
C ALA A 96 27.83 11.02 -1.98
N SER A 97 29.05 10.61 -1.62
CA SER A 97 29.50 9.20 -1.64
C SER A 97 28.92 8.35 -0.51
N SER A 98 28.27 8.98 0.47
CA SER A 98 27.74 8.34 1.66
C SER A 98 26.22 8.40 1.62
N TYR A 99 25.58 7.23 1.67
CA TYR A 99 24.13 7.11 1.55
C TYR A 99 23.63 5.84 2.22
N ILE A 100 22.34 5.81 2.54
CA ILE A 100 21.59 4.62 2.91
C ILE A 100 20.65 4.29 1.77
N ASP A 101 20.79 3.12 1.17
CA ASP A 101 19.76 2.55 0.33
C ASP A 101 18.76 1.80 1.22
N VAL A 102 17.48 2.14 1.12
CA VAL A 102 16.38 1.46 1.81
C VAL A 102 15.57 0.69 0.80
N THR A 103 15.27 -0.57 1.10
CA THR A 103 14.39 -1.42 0.29
C THR A 103 13.30 -1.99 1.18
N ILE A 104 12.05 -1.80 0.78
CA ILE A 104 10.84 -2.35 1.39
C ILE A 104 10.27 -3.36 0.39
N ARG A 105 10.16 -4.62 0.82
CA ARG A 105 9.63 -5.72 0.02
C ARG A 105 8.36 -6.26 0.64
N PHE A 106 7.36 -6.46 -0.19
CA PHE A 106 6.13 -7.14 0.16
C PHE A 106 6.22 -8.59 -0.32
N THR A 107 5.76 -9.53 0.49
CA THR A 107 5.71 -10.95 0.10
C THR A 107 4.83 -11.23 -1.12
N ARG A 108 3.93 -10.31 -1.45
CA ARG A 108 3.05 -10.34 -2.61
C ARG A 108 2.88 -8.92 -3.16
N THR A 109 2.50 -8.80 -4.42
CA THR A 109 2.20 -7.51 -5.02
C THR A 109 1.07 -6.80 -4.26
N VAL A 110 1.26 -5.51 -4.00
CA VAL A 110 0.33 -4.59 -3.34
C VAL A 110 0.09 -3.37 -4.23
N THR A 111 -0.94 -2.59 -3.94
CA THR A 111 -1.26 -1.33 -4.65
C THR A 111 -1.38 -0.18 -3.67
N ASN A 112 -1.33 1.06 -4.17
CA ASN A 112 -1.48 2.28 -3.38
C ASN A 112 -0.55 2.29 -2.16
N VAL A 113 0.72 1.92 -2.37
CA VAL A 113 1.73 2.03 -1.31
C VAL A 113 1.99 3.51 -1.05
N SER A 114 1.96 3.93 0.21
CA SER A 114 2.17 5.32 0.59
C SER A 114 2.84 5.44 1.95
N PHE A 115 3.82 6.34 2.05
CA PHE A 115 4.45 6.77 3.29
C PHE A 115 5.13 8.13 3.08
N SER A 116 5.39 8.82 4.19
CA SER A 116 5.99 10.15 4.20
C SER A 116 7.43 10.09 4.67
N PHE A 117 8.22 11.02 4.12
CA PHE A 117 9.51 11.41 4.67
C PHE A 117 9.29 12.63 5.55
N GLU A 118 9.86 12.60 6.74
CA GLU A 118 9.76 13.67 7.73
C GLU A 118 11.15 14.17 8.09
N ASP A 119 11.22 15.45 8.49
CA ASP A 119 12.44 16.15 8.86
C ASP A 119 13.45 16.33 7.71
N MET A 120 12.95 16.52 6.49
CA MET A 120 13.76 16.86 5.33
C MET A 120 14.16 18.34 5.39
N ASP A 121 15.40 18.61 5.77
CA ASP A 121 15.82 19.98 6.01
C ASP A 121 17.28 20.23 5.60
N ARG A 122 17.77 21.44 5.88
CA ARG A 122 19.12 21.85 5.54
C ARG A 122 19.64 22.81 6.58
N GLY A 123 20.74 22.43 7.22
CA GLY A 123 21.40 23.26 8.22
C GLY A 123 21.82 24.63 7.69
N ASN A 124 22.14 25.52 8.63
CA ASN A 124 22.68 26.83 8.29
C ASN A 124 24.01 26.72 7.51
N ILE A 125 24.45 27.82 6.91
CA ILE A 125 25.76 27.84 6.25
C ILE A 125 26.87 27.50 7.26
N SER A 126 27.70 26.52 6.93
CA SER A 126 28.81 26.06 7.76
C SER A 126 30.05 26.93 7.54
N GLY A 127 30.43 27.71 8.55
CA GLY A 127 31.66 28.51 8.56
C GLY A 127 31.69 29.64 7.51
N SER A 128 32.89 29.99 7.05
CA SER A 128 33.13 31.12 6.13
C SER A 128 32.90 30.81 4.64
N ARG A 129 32.51 29.57 4.29
CA ARG A 129 32.27 29.16 2.90
C ARG A 129 30.77 29.29 2.58
N PRO A 130 30.35 30.24 1.72
CA PRO A 130 28.94 30.57 1.51
C PRO A 130 28.11 29.48 0.81
N THR A 131 28.73 28.36 0.42
CA THR A 131 28.08 27.29 -0.34
C THR A 131 28.02 25.95 0.40
N ARG A 132 28.45 25.90 1.67
CA ARG A 132 28.39 24.69 2.48
C ARG A 132 27.40 24.84 3.63
N TYR A 133 26.65 23.79 3.92
CA TYR A 133 25.66 23.73 5.00
C TYR A 133 26.09 22.75 6.08
N TYR A 134 25.62 22.94 7.32
CA TYR A 134 25.92 21.99 8.40
C TYR A 134 25.40 20.58 8.09
N TRP A 135 24.27 20.46 7.40
CA TRP A 135 23.67 19.23 6.85
C TRP A 135 22.75 19.59 5.68
N GLU A 136 22.34 18.60 4.89
CA GLU A 136 21.36 18.75 3.79
C GLU A 136 20.72 17.39 3.53
N ASP A 137 19.43 17.22 3.82
CA ASP A 137 18.72 15.96 3.56
C ASP A 137 18.40 15.81 2.09
N VAL A 138 18.66 14.62 1.57
CA VAL A 138 18.39 14.29 0.17
C VAL A 138 17.77 12.90 0.08
N ILE A 139 16.60 12.84 -0.56
CA ILE A 139 15.97 11.60 -1.01
C ILE A 139 16.04 11.55 -2.53
N GLU A 140 16.56 10.44 -3.04
CA GLU A 140 16.65 10.17 -4.47
C GLU A 140 16.40 8.69 -4.77
N ARG A 141 16.34 8.34 -6.04
CA ARG A 141 16.16 6.97 -6.55
C ARG A 141 14.93 6.28 -5.95
N ALA A 142 13.91 7.06 -5.59
CA ALA A 142 12.66 6.56 -5.05
C ALA A 142 11.85 5.90 -6.18
N ASN A 143 11.78 4.58 -6.15
CA ASN A 143 11.23 3.75 -7.21
C ASN A 143 10.46 2.57 -6.62
N GLY A 144 9.51 2.07 -7.38
CA GLY A 144 8.79 0.82 -7.13
C GLY A 144 9.04 -0.18 -8.25
N TRP A 145 8.80 -1.45 -7.98
CA TRP A 145 8.90 -2.52 -8.97
C TRP A 145 7.76 -3.50 -8.82
N ASN A 146 7.28 -3.99 -9.96
CA ASN A 146 6.45 -5.18 -10.08
C ASN A 146 7.19 -6.21 -10.93
N GLY A 147 7.83 -7.17 -10.26
CA GLY A 147 8.85 -8.02 -10.82
C GLY A 147 10.01 -7.18 -11.36
N SER A 148 10.12 -7.09 -12.69
CA SER A 148 11.15 -6.30 -13.39
C SER A 148 10.64 -4.96 -13.90
N SER A 149 9.34 -4.67 -13.81
CA SER A 149 8.75 -3.44 -14.33
C SER A 149 8.92 -2.30 -13.32
N LEU A 150 9.55 -1.21 -13.75
CA LEU A 150 9.73 -0.02 -12.93
C LEU A 150 8.42 0.75 -12.79
N VAL A 151 8.14 1.21 -11.57
CA VAL A 151 6.99 2.05 -11.21
C VAL A 151 7.50 3.31 -10.51
N THR A 152 7.30 4.46 -11.13
CA THR A 152 7.70 5.75 -10.56
C THR A 152 6.61 6.24 -9.59
N PRO A 153 6.98 6.66 -8.36
CA PRO A 153 6.02 7.24 -7.43
C PRO A 153 5.57 8.64 -7.86
N THR A 154 4.45 9.08 -7.33
CA THR A 154 4.05 10.49 -7.31
C THR A 154 4.29 11.08 -5.93
N ALA A 155 4.83 12.30 -5.88
CA ALA A 155 4.95 13.04 -4.63
C ALA A 155 3.70 13.86 -4.35
N THR A 156 3.20 13.80 -3.12
CA THR A 156 2.09 14.62 -2.61
C THR A 156 2.50 15.29 -1.30
N ASP A 157 1.67 16.23 -0.83
CA ASP A 157 1.84 16.90 0.47
C ASP A 157 3.24 17.48 0.66
N VAL A 158 3.82 18.00 -0.43
CA VAL A 158 5.18 18.51 -0.46
C VAL A 158 5.22 19.82 0.31
N GLY A 159 5.91 19.80 1.45
CA GLY A 159 6.13 20.96 2.30
C GLY A 159 6.86 22.08 1.56
N SER A 160 6.62 23.32 2.00
CA SER A 160 7.14 24.53 1.33
C SER A 160 8.67 24.63 1.33
N ASN A 161 9.34 23.84 2.18
CA ASN A 161 10.79 23.80 2.31
C ASN A 161 11.43 22.57 1.67
N ILE A 162 10.70 21.87 0.79
CA ILE A 162 11.24 20.79 -0.03
C ILE A 162 11.53 21.33 -1.45
N LEU A 163 12.77 21.20 -1.89
CA LEU A 163 13.16 21.42 -3.28
C LEU A 163 13.06 20.12 -4.06
N ILE A 164 12.29 20.13 -5.14
CA ILE A 164 12.19 19.02 -6.10
C ILE A 164 13.04 19.34 -7.32
N ASP A 165 13.93 18.43 -7.69
CA ASP A 165 14.79 18.52 -8.87
C ASP A 165 14.61 17.27 -9.74
N THR A 166 13.95 17.46 -10.87
CA THR A 166 13.66 16.42 -11.87
C THR A 166 14.63 16.47 -13.06
N THR A 167 15.59 17.39 -13.04
CA THR A 167 16.42 17.73 -14.22
C THR A 167 17.88 17.35 -14.05
N SER A 168 18.36 17.28 -12.81
CA SER A 168 19.75 16.97 -12.51
C SER A 168 20.18 15.56 -12.91
N ARG A 169 19.24 14.60 -12.98
CA ARG A 169 19.49 13.20 -13.32
C ARG A 169 18.31 12.60 -14.10
N PRO A 170 18.46 12.28 -15.39
CA PRO A 170 17.37 11.69 -16.17
C PRO A 170 16.84 10.39 -15.55
N GLY A 171 15.53 10.32 -15.32
CA GLY A 171 14.85 9.15 -14.75
C GLY A 171 14.91 9.07 -13.22
N ASP A 172 15.39 10.11 -12.55
CA ASP A 172 15.43 10.21 -11.09
C ASP A 172 14.81 11.54 -10.63
N VAL A 173 14.20 11.53 -9.45
CA VAL A 173 13.66 12.74 -8.80
C VAL A 173 14.37 12.92 -7.47
N LEU A 174 14.94 14.11 -7.31
CA LEU A 174 15.74 14.46 -6.15
C LEU A 174 14.95 15.43 -5.27
N TYR A 175 14.62 15.00 -4.06
CA TYR A 175 13.96 15.78 -3.03
C TYR A 175 15.00 16.25 -2.02
N ARG A 176 15.06 17.56 -1.75
CA ARG A 176 16.05 18.14 -0.84
C ARG A 176 15.43 19.09 0.16
N GLY A 177 15.95 19.12 1.38
CA GLY A 177 15.65 20.19 2.32
C GLY A 177 16.15 21.55 1.83
N ASN A 178 15.39 22.62 2.11
CA ASN A 178 15.70 23.99 1.68
C ASN A 178 16.08 24.92 2.82
N THR A 179 15.69 24.62 4.05
CA THR A 179 15.93 25.49 5.21
C THR A 179 16.19 24.67 6.45
N ASN A 180 16.72 25.32 7.48
CA ASN A 180 16.91 24.71 8.79
C ASN A 180 15.56 24.74 9.51
N LEU A 181 15.06 23.57 9.87
CA LEU A 181 13.76 23.40 10.49
C LEU A 181 13.94 22.79 11.87
N ASN A 182 13.01 23.10 12.77
CA ASN A 182 12.86 22.35 14.00
C ASN A 182 11.59 21.53 13.85
N TRP A 183 11.71 20.27 13.40
CA TRP A 183 10.63 19.31 13.13
C TRP A 183 9.34 19.98 12.64
N SER A 184 9.23 20.15 11.33
CA SER A 184 8.13 20.90 10.71
C SER A 184 7.49 20.11 9.59
N PRO A 185 6.16 20.18 9.42
CA PRO A 185 5.48 19.63 8.25
C PRO A 185 5.96 20.26 6.93
N ASP A 186 6.58 21.44 6.97
CA ASP A 186 7.20 22.04 5.78
C ASP A 186 8.44 21.27 5.28
N GLY A 187 9.03 20.44 6.16
CA GLY A 187 10.11 19.51 5.87
C GLY A 187 9.60 18.10 5.61
N SER A 188 8.35 17.94 5.15
CA SER A 188 7.78 16.62 4.88
C SER A 188 7.25 16.53 3.45
N PHE A 189 7.20 15.32 2.93
CA PHE A 189 6.49 14.99 1.69
C PHE A 189 6.11 13.51 1.68
N THR A 190 5.08 13.15 0.91
CA THR A 190 4.60 11.77 0.78
C THR A 190 4.91 11.23 -0.59
N LEU A 191 5.35 9.96 -0.68
CA LEU A 191 5.46 9.24 -1.95
C LEU A 191 4.37 8.19 -2.07
N ASN A 192 3.74 8.13 -3.24
CA ASN A 192 2.64 7.23 -3.54
C ASN A 192 2.94 6.37 -4.77
N TRP A 193 2.77 5.06 -4.64
CA TRP A 193 2.78 4.10 -5.74
C TRP A 193 1.37 3.54 -5.92
N GLU A 194 0.57 4.21 -6.73
CA GLU A 194 -0.81 3.78 -7.01
C GLU A 194 -0.85 2.44 -7.77
N GLN A 195 0.11 2.24 -8.67
CA GLN A 195 0.22 1.02 -9.46
C GLN A 195 0.73 -0.16 -8.62
N PRO A 196 0.46 -1.41 -9.04
CA PRO A 196 0.93 -2.58 -8.32
C PRO A 196 2.46 -2.61 -8.20
N VAL A 197 2.98 -2.92 -7.01
CA VAL A 197 4.40 -3.09 -6.68
C VAL A 197 4.60 -4.26 -5.71
N ASP A 198 5.71 -4.97 -5.80
CA ASP A 198 6.19 -5.92 -4.77
C ASP A 198 7.40 -5.39 -4.00
N THR A 199 8.07 -4.37 -4.54
CA THR A 199 9.25 -3.77 -3.95
C THR A 199 9.17 -2.26 -4.14
N VAL A 200 9.54 -1.50 -3.11
CA VAL A 200 9.87 -0.08 -3.23
C VAL A 200 11.24 0.16 -2.63
N SER A 201 11.98 1.11 -3.17
CA SER A 201 13.28 1.50 -2.64
C SER A 201 13.52 2.98 -2.82
N PHE A 202 14.34 3.55 -1.97
CA PHE A 202 14.84 4.91 -2.11
C PHE A 202 16.25 4.99 -1.53
N ARG A 203 16.92 6.10 -1.82
CA ARG A 203 18.21 6.44 -1.27
C ARG A 203 18.09 7.69 -0.43
N TYR A 204 18.53 7.60 0.82
CA TYR A 204 18.73 8.74 1.70
C TYR A 204 20.22 9.07 1.77
N SER A 205 20.58 10.35 1.63
CA SER A 205 21.97 10.79 1.65
C SER A 205 22.11 12.18 2.24
N SER A 206 23.33 12.49 2.67
CA SER A 206 23.71 13.88 2.91
C SER A 206 24.06 14.56 1.58
N GLY A 207 23.44 15.71 1.33
CA GLY A 207 23.59 16.43 0.09
C GLY A 207 25.03 16.88 -0.16
N SER A 208 25.39 17.01 -1.44
CA SER A 208 26.73 17.41 -1.87
C SER A 208 27.20 18.77 -1.32
N ARG A 209 26.27 19.59 -0.81
CA ARG A 209 26.54 20.90 -0.23
C ARG A 209 26.64 20.86 1.30
N ALA A 210 26.45 19.72 1.95
CA ALA A 210 26.70 19.60 3.38
C ALA A 210 28.19 19.85 3.70
N GLN A 211 28.56 19.85 4.98
CA GLN A 211 29.95 19.76 5.43
C GLN A 211 30.34 18.30 5.65
N SER A 212 31.64 18.04 5.81
CA SER A 212 32.11 16.70 6.12
C SER A 212 31.74 16.35 7.55
N ASN A 213 31.19 15.14 7.73
CA ASN A 213 30.58 14.71 8.98
C ASN A 213 29.56 15.74 9.51
N PRO A 214 28.41 15.88 8.83
CA PRO A 214 27.35 16.83 9.19
C PRO A 214 26.68 16.60 10.56
N ALA A 215 27.25 15.74 11.42
CA ALA A 215 26.69 15.28 12.68
C ALA A 215 25.34 14.57 12.49
N ALA A 216 24.53 14.50 13.56
CA ALA A 216 23.28 13.76 13.66
C ALA A 216 22.20 14.29 12.70
N GLN A 217 22.32 13.92 11.43
CA GLN A 217 21.35 14.19 10.38
C GLN A 217 20.40 13.00 10.27
N VAL A 218 19.10 13.23 10.41
CA VAL A 218 18.08 12.21 10.55
C VAL A 218 16.92 12.52 9.64
N ILE A 219 16.30 11.47 9.12
CA ILE A 219 14.95 11.56 8.55
C ILE A 219 14.04 10.52 9.20
N GLY A 220 12.76 10.85 9.27
CA GLY A 220 11.70 9.92 9.65
C GLY A 220 11.03 9.28 8.44
N ILE A 221 10.71 7.99 8.53
CA ILE A 221 9.82 7.29 7.61
C ILE A 221 8.53 7.01 8.37
N SER A 222 7.42 7.59 7.92
CA SER A 222 6.12 7.40 8.57
C SER A 222 5.54 6.00 8.33
N ASN A 223 4.37 5.76 8.89
CA ASN A 223 3.63 4.50 8.71
C ASN A 223 3.46 4.17 7.22
N ILE A 224 3.59 2.88 6.88
CA ILE A 224 3.49 2.42 5.49
C ILE A 224 2.09 1.87 5.25
N SER A 225 1.31 2.61 4.46
CA SER A 225 -0.03 2.21 4.00
C SER A 225 0.06 1.47 2.68
N PHE A 226 -0.77 0.44 2.49
CA PHE A 226 -0.88 -0.33 1.24
C PHE A 226 -2.21 -1.07 1.15
N HIS A 227 -2.54 -1.57 -0.04
CA HIS A 227 -3.68 -2.46 -0.24
C HIS A 227 -3.24 -3.78 -0.86
N SER A 228 -3.92 -4.87 -0.53
CA SER A 228 -3.74 -6.14 -1.24
C SER A 228 -4.16 -5.98 -2.70
N ALA A 229 -3.27 -6.34 -3.64
CA ALA A 229 -3.60 -6.31 -5.07
C ALA A 229 -4.60 -7.42 -5.48
N VAL A 230 -4.86 -8.40 -4.60
CA VAL A 230 -5.84 -9.49 -4.82
C VAL A 230 -7.07 -9.24 -3.94
N PRO A 231 -8.31 -9.42 -4.45
CA PRO A 231 -9.50 -9.40 -3.61
C PRO A 231 -9.37 -10.42 -2.48
N GLU A 232 -9.68 -10.00 -1.25
CA GLU A 232 -9.67 -10.87 -0.09
C GLU A 232 -10.52 -12.13 -0.37
N ALA A 233 -10.05 -13.29 0.08
CA ALA A 233 -10.70 -14.57 -0.21
C ALA A 233 -12.21 -14.54 0.15
N GLY A 234 -12.60 -13.80 1.19
CA GLY A 234 -14.01 -13.61 1.59
C GLY A 234 -14.90 -12.99 0.51
N THR A 235 -14.38 -12.11 -0.34
CA THR A 235 -15.13 -11.46 -1.42
C THR A 235 -15.39 -12.43 -2.58
N LEU A 236 -14.43 -13.32 -2.87
CA LEU A 236 -14.57 -14.34 -3.92
C LEU A 236 -15.59 -15.42 -3.54
N TRP A 237 -15.64 -15.82 -2.27
CA TRP A 237 -16.63 -16.79 -1.79
C TRP A 237 -18.06 -16.27 -1.90
N LEU A 238 -18.33 -15.02 -1.51
CA LEU A 238 -19.66 -14.41 -1.65
C LEU A 238 -20.12 -14.31 -3.11
N GLY A 239 -19.22 -13.97 -4.04
CA GLY A 239 -19.52 -13.94 -5.47
C GLY A 239 -19.83 -15.33 -6.06
N ALA A 240 -19.05 -16.35 -5.71
CA ALA A 240 -19.26 -17.72 -6.16
C ALA A 240 -20.58 -18.33 -5.62
N PHE A 241 -20.93 -18.07 -4.35
CA PHE A 241 -22.21 -18.51 -3.78
C PHE A 241 -23.41 -17.83 -4.44
N LEU A 242 -23.32 -16.55 -4.80
CA LEU A 242 -24.41 -15.84 -5.48
C LEU A 242 -24.64 -16.40 -6.90
N LEU A 243 -23.57 -16.67 -7.64
CA LEU A 243 -23.63 -17.28 -8.98
C LEU A 243 -24.18 -18.72 -8.93
N ALA A 244 -23.76 -19.53 -7.96
CA ALA A 244 -24.31 -20.86 -7.74
C ALA A 244 -25.81 -20.80 -7.37
N ALA A 245 -26.20 -19.87 -6.49
CA ALA A 245 -27.60 -19.69 -6.10
C ALA A 245 -28.49 -19.19 -7.26
N LEU A 246 -27.96 -18.39 -8.20
CA LEU A 246 -28.68 -18.02 -9.42
C LEU A 246 -28.80 -19.20 -10.40
N ALA A 247 -27.72 -19.97 -10.59
CA ALA A 247 -27.71 -21.12 -11.50
C ALA A 247 -28.69 -22.23 -11.05
N LEU A 248 -28.84 -22.46 -9.74
CA LEU A 248 -29.84 -23.41 -9.22
C LEU A 248 -31.29 -22.93 -9.37
N ARG A 249 -31.54 -21.62 -9.51
CA ARG A 249 -32.90 -21.07 -9.72
C ARG A 249 -33.33 -21.07 -11.19
N SER A 250 -32.41 -21.20 -12.13
CA SER A 250 -32.69 -21.26 -13.57
C SER A 250 -32.94 -22.66 -14.11
N ILE A 251 -32.91 -23.71 -13.28
CA ILE A 251 -33.26 -25.07 -13.71
C ILE A 251 -34.79 -25.17 -13.81
N PRO A 252 -35.39 -25.30 -15.02
CA PRO A 252 -36.81 -25.58 -15.13
C PRO A 252 -37.09 -26.95 -14.51
N ARG A 253 -37.99 -26.99 -13.51
CA ARG A 253 -38.54 -28.25 -13.00
C ARG A 253 -39.31 -28.91 -14.14
N VAL A 254 -38.82 -30.04 -14.62
CA VAL A 254 -39.56 -30.93 -15.51
C VAL A 254 -40.74 -31.50 -14.69
N PRO A 255 -42.01 -31.33 -15.12
CA PRO A 255 -43.12 -32.05 -14.52
C PRO A 255 -43.33 -33.33 -15.35
N GLU A 256 -42.85 -34.47 -14.87
CA GLU A 256 -43.23 -35.75 -15.48
C GLU A 256 -44.14 -36.55 -14.55
N LEU A 257 -45.43 -36.33 -14.79
CA LEU A 257 -46.51 -37.27 -14.55
C LEU A 257 -46.28 -38.51 -15.43
N LEU A 258 -45.78 -39.60 -14.86
CA LEU A 258 -45.97 -40.93 -15.43
C LEU A 258 -46.32 -41.93 -14.33
N ARG A 259 -47.61 -41.94 -13.98
CA ARG A 259 -48.25 -43.03 -13.24
C ARG A 259 -48.44 -44.19 -14.21
N ILE A 260 -47.45 -45.08 -14.31
CA ILE A 260 -47.64 -46.39 -14.92
C ILE A 260 -48.22 -47.32 -13.84
N ARG A 261 -49.55 -47.49 -13.87
CA ARG A 261 -50.22 -48.64 -13.24
C ARG A 261 -50.17 -49.78 -14.24
N THR A 262 -49.32 -50.76 -14.01
CA THR A 262 -49.47 -52.09 -14.62
C THR A 262 -49.86 -53.08 -13.54
N ARG A 263 -51.02 -53.71 -13.77
CA ARG A 263 -51.72 -54.69 -12.94
C ARG A 263 -50.83 -55.91 -12.65
N SER A 264 -50.98 -56.44 -11.44
CA SER A 264 -50.64 -57.81 -11.09
C SER A 264 -51.40 -58.79 -11.99
N VAL A 265 -50.68 -59.72 -12.61
CA VAL A 265 -51.24 -60.93 -13.20
C VAL A 265 -51.27 -61.98 -12.09
N SER A 266 -52.47 -62.43 -11.74
CA SER A 266 -52.69 -63.60 -10.89
C SER A 266 -52.62 -64.88 -11.74
N GLU A 267 -52.13 -65.93 -11.11
CA GLU A 267 -52.11 -67.32 -11.56
C GLU A 267 -53.47 -67.83 -12.05
N ASN A 268 -53.46 -68.74 -13.04
CA ASN A 268 -54.21 -70.00 -13.06
C ASN A 268 -53.98 -70.74 -14.39
N SER A 269 -53.30 -71.88 -14.34
CA SER A 269 -53.51 -73.17 -15.04
C SER A 269 -52.20 -73.94 -15.10
#